data_AF-A0A2V8G418-F1
#
_entry.id   AF-A0A2V8G418-F1
#
_cell.length_a   1.000
_cell.length_b   1.000
_cell.length_c   1.000
_cell.angle_alpha   90.00
_cell.angle_beta   90.00
_cell.angle_gamma   90.00
#
_symmetry.space_group_name_H-M   'P 1'
#
loop_
_entity.id
_entity.type
_entity.pdbx_description
1 polymer ?
#
loop_
_entity_poly.entity_id
_entity_poly.type
_entity_poly.pdbx_seq_one_letter_code
_entity_poly.pdbx_strand_id
1 'polypeptide(L)'
;MRGRVSFSVLFVAALAATACKEEGTIQVHSLSFKGVKAVDESVLKSALATKESGFLPWSKKRYFDRARFEADRKRIEAFYNDRGYPDARVTGFDVKLNAKQDAVDLTVTIAEGEPVKVAGIDFTGFDVIPAAHLDDLKKRAPLKVGAPRDRALVVTTHEMAVNELRDHGYPYAKVTTREVSGADAKSVTLTFASEPGKIAYFGPIEIAGNKTVSDHVIRRELAFKPGDLYRRSLVQETQRRLYGMELFQFATVEPVNPEPQADQQPSEVPTRVTVAEGKHQRANLGVGYGTEEKARIDTEYHHVNFFGGARSAGVHARWSSLDRGARIDFTQPYFFRPHFSLGLEGQQWYTFTPAYNSIVSGGKATVTHRADLHTSWSISMTSEHESSRISPDVINSPQFPELRTSLIALGLDPTRLTQTGTLNAVGFDFQHSTADNVLDAHRGYQFAFHTEEAGKLLPGTFNYYALSFDGRHYLPLTDKLTLATRVQAGNIAAPPCPECTLTNERTPVPFAKKYFLGGATSIRGWGRYEVSPLSGSGLPIGGNSLFAVSAEMRTVLRGNLGGVLFVDGGNVWTDSSSINLGDLRYAVGPGLRYQTPIGPIRFDVGWQLNPNALLLENPAVPKRRWRVHFSIGQAF
;
A
#
# COMPACT_ATOMS: atom_id res chain seq x y z
N MET A 1 52.59 -6.57 -58.93
CA MET A 1 51.57 -6.84 -59.96
C MET A 1 51.90 -8.15 -60.66
N ARG A 2 51.18 -9.23 -60.36
CA ARG A 2 51.08 -10.48 -61.15
C ARG A 2 49.93 -11.30 -60.58
N GLY A 3 49.09 -11.84 -61.46
CA GLY A 3 47.77 -12.36 -61.12
C GLY A 3 47.70 -13.86 -60.87
N ARG A 4 46.48 -14.24 -60.43
CA ARG A 4 45.75 -15.53 -60.46
C ARG A 4 46.46 -16.78 -59.92
N VAL A 5 45.74 -17.51 -59.04
CA VAL A 5 45.20 -18.86 -59.28
C VAL A 5 44.30 -19.26 -58.10
N SER A 6 43.15 -19.87 -58.41
CA SER A 6 42.20 -20.51 -57.49
C SER A 6 42.81 -21.67 -56.72
N PHE A 7 42.36 -21.87 -55.47
CA PHE A 7 42.28 -23.19 -54.86
C PHE A 7 40.96 -23.31 -54.07
N SER A 8 40.15 -24.28 -54.47
CA SER A 8 39.08 -24.87 -53.66
C SER A 8 39.61 -26.15 -53.01
N VAL A 9 38.85 -26.69 -52.04
CA VAL A 9 38.98 -28.01 -51.34
C VAL A 9 39.68 -27.91 -49.97
N LEU A 10 39.17 -28.40 -48.83
CA LEU A 10 37.88 -28.89 -48.34
C LEU A 10 38.04 -29.09 -46.80
N PHE A 11 36.95 -28.94 -46.02
CA PHE A 11 36.57 -29.68 -44.79
C PHE A 11 37.53 -29.79 -43.58
N VAL A 12 37.05 -29.44 -42.38
CA VAL A 12 36.54 -30.39 -41.36
C VAL A 12 35.71 -29.64 -40.29
N ALA A 13 34.47 -30.09 -40.15
CA ALA A 13 33.60 -30.17 -38.97
C ALA A 13 33.71 -29.14 -37.82
N ALA A 14 32.69 -28.29 -37.73
CA ALA A 14 32.00 -28.01 -36.46
C ALA A 14 30.49 -28.04 -36.73
N LEU A 15 29.96 -29.26 -36.85
CA LEU A 15 28.54 -29.56 -36.81
C LEU A 15 28.11 -29.63 -35.33
N ALA A 16 26.90 -29.15 -35.07
CA ALA A 16 26.13 -29.21 -33.82
C ALA A 16 26.45 -28.14 -32.76
N ALA A 17 25.77 -26.99 -32.87
CA ALA A 17 24.88 -26.47 -31.82
C ALA A 17 24.21 -25.14 -32.23
N THR A 18 23.71 -25.01 -33.45
CA THR A 18 22.56 -24.12 -33.69
C THR A 18 21.33 -24.87 -33.22
N ALA A 19 21.09 -24.85 -31.91
CA ALA A 19 19.76 -25.10 -31.38
C ALA A 19 18.85 -23.98 -31.92
N CYS A 20 18.23 -24.22 -33.08
CA CYS A 20 17.14 -23.42 -33.59
C CYS A 20 16.05 -23.39 -32.53
N LYS A 21 16.01 -22.29 -31.78
CA LYS A 21 14.92 -21.95 -30.90
C LYS A 21 13.86 -21.30 -31.79
N GLU A 22 12.97 -22.10 -32.36
CA GLU A 22 11.73 -21.60 -32.96
C GLU A 22 10.93 -20.92 -31.86
N GLU A 23 11.01 -19.60 -31.75
CA GLU A 23 9.95 -18.83 -31.09
C GLU A 23 8.72 -18.95 -31.99
N GLY A 24 7.71 -19.71 -31.53
CA GLY A 24 6.52 -20.00 -32.32
C GLY A 24 5.84 -18.73 -32.86
N THR A 25 5.27 -18.80 -34.07
CA THR A 25 4.50 -17.69 -34.68
C THR A 25 3.05 -17.65 -34.21
N ILE A 26 2.57 -18.71 -33.57
CA ILE A 26 1.16 -18.92 -33.19
C ILE A 26 0.94 -18.43 -31.75
N GLN A 27 0.10 -17.43 -31.55
CA GLN A 27 -0.21 -16.87 -30.23
C GLN A 27 -1.19 -17.76 -29.46
N VAL A 28 -0.93 -17.99 -28.17
CA VAL A 28 -1.92 -18.63 -27.28
C VAL A 28 -3.02 -17.62 -26.99
N HIS A 29 -4.21 -17.80 -27.54
CA HIS A 29 -5.35 -16.92 -27.33
C HIS A 29 -6.09 -17.24 -26.02
N SER A 30 -6.41 -18.52 -25.80
CA SER A 30 -6.99 -19.01 -24.55
C SER A 30 -6.41 -20.35 -24.10
N LEU A 31 -6.41 -20.57 -22.79
CA LEU A 31 -6.08 -21.83 -22.12
C LEU A 31 -7.15 -22.12 -21.06
N SER A 32 -7.90 -23.19 -21.28
CA SER A 32 -9.00 -23.64 -20.43
C SER A 32 -8.84 -25.10 -20.01
N PHE A 33 -9.49 -25.47 -18.91
CA PHE A 33 -9.46 -26.82 -18.39
C PHE A 33 -10.85 -27.44 -18.30
N LYS A 34 -10.94 -28.75 -18.54
CA LYS A 34 -12.14 -29.55 -18.32
C LYS A 34 -11.85 -30.61 -17.26
N GLY A 35 -12.78 -30.79 -16.32
CA GLY A 35 -12.68 -31.80 -15.27
C GLY A 35 -12.01 -31.33 -13.97
N VAL A 36 -11.60 -30.06 -13.88
CA VAL A 36 -11.07 -29.43 -12.66
C VAL A 36 -12.22 -29.12 -11.70
N LYS A 37 -12.20 -29.72 -10.52
CA LYS A 37 -13.20 -29.55 -9.45
C LYS A 37 -12.57 -29.40 -8.08
N ALA A 38 -11.47 -30.11 -7.81
CA ALA A 38 -10.82 -30.18 -6.52
C ALA A 38 -9.85 -29.02 -6.24
N VAL A 39 -9.38 -28.33 -7.29
CA VAL A 39 -8.39 -27.25 -7.18
C VAL A 39 -8.89 -25.99 -7.87
N ASP A 40 -8.37 -24.84 -7.43
CA ASP A 40 -8.62 -23.57 -8.09
C ASP A 40 -7.95 -23.54 -9.48
N GLU A 41 -8.76 -23.33 -10.52
CA GLU A 41 -8.31 -23.32 -11.92
C GLU A 41 -7.28 -22.21 -12.18
N SER A 42 -7.40 -21.06 -11.51
CA SER A 42 -6.46 -19.95 -11.66
C SER A 42 -5.09 -20.28 -11.07
N VAL A 43 -5.07 -21.00 -9.94
CA VAL A 43 -3.83 -21.49 -9.30
C VAL A 43 -3.17 -22.54 -10.20
N LEU A 44 -3.94 -23.48 -10.75
CA LEU A 44 -3.43 -24.46 -11.72
C LEU A 44 -2.83 -23.76 -12.95
N LYS A 45 -3.54 -22.80 -13.53
CA LYS A 45 -3.08 -22.00 -14.68
C LYS A 45 -1.81 -21.20 -14.35
N SER A 46 -1.67 -20.74 -13.11
CA SER A 46 -0.48 -20.04 -12.63
C SER A 46 0.77 -20.94 -12.59
N ALA A 47 0.61 -22.23 -12.30
CA ALA A 47 1.70 -23.20 -12.22
C ALA A 47 2.28 -23.62 -13.59
N LEU A 48 1.52 -23.40 -14.68
CA LEU A 48 1.95 -23.77 -16.04
C LEU A 48 2.87 -22.73 -16.67
N ALA A 49 3.77 -23.18 -17.54
CA ALA A 49 4.65 -22.30 -18.29
C ALA A 49 3.96 -21.69 -19.53
N THR A 50 2.97 -22.39 -20.09
CA THR A 50 2.10 -21.91 -21.16
C THR A 50 1.15 -20.85 -20.58
N LYS A 51 1.16 -19.66 -21.17
CA LYS A 51 0.37 -18.50 -20.73
C LYS A 51 -0.39 -17.92 -21.92
N GLU A 52 -1.56 -17.36 -21.63
CA GLU A 52 -2.34 -16.62 -22.63
C GLU A 52 -1.64 -15.31 -23.03
N SER A 53 -1.83 -14.92 -24.28
CA SER A 53 -1.43 -13.62 -24.79
C SER A 53 -2.34 -12.54 -24.23
N GLY A 54 -1.76 -11.38 -23.91
CA GLY A 54 -2.56 -10.23 -23.55
C GLY A 54 -3.40 -9.72 -24.74
N PHE A 55 -4.59 -9.20 -24.43
CA PHE A 55 -5.55 -8.71 -25.41
C PHE A 55 -5.13 -7.38 -26.05
N LEU A 56 -4.50 -6.48 -25.28
CA LEU A 56 -4.14 -5.13 -25.74
C LEU A 56 -2.97 -5.15 -26.73
N PRO A 57 -2.88 -4.19 -27.68
CA PRO A 57 -1.80 -4.14 -28.69
C PRO A 57 -0.38 -4.08 -28.09
N TRP A 58 -0.22 -3.44 -26.94
CA TRP A 58 1.06 -3.29 -26.24
C TRP A 58 1.33 -4.37 -25.17
N SER A 59 0.44 -5.36 -25.03
CA SER A 59 0.61 -6.42 -24.03
C SER A 59 1.57 -7.51 -24.53
N LYS A 60 2.24 -8.19 -23.59
CA LYS A 60 3.19 -9.27 -23.92
C LYS A 60 2.46 -10.41 -24.63
N LYS A 61 2.83 -10.63 -25.89
CA LYS A 61 2.35 -11.78 -26.68
C LYS A 61 3.08 -13.05 -26.22
N ARG A 62 2.32 -14.14 -26.12
CA ARG A 62 2.79 -15.43 -25.63
C ARG A 62 2.52 -16.45 -26.71
N TYR A 63 3.59 -17.02 -27.24
CA TYR A 63 3.51 -17.95 -28.35
C TYR A 63 3.44 -19.38 -27.85
N PHE A 64 2.74 -20.20 -28.60
CA PHE A 64 2.63 -21.62 -28.34
C PHE A 64 3.96 -22.31 -28.64
N ASP A 65 4.40 -23.13 -27.70
CA ASP A 65 5.58 -23.98 -27.82
C ASP A 65 5.16 -25.39 -27.42
N ARG A 66 5.28 -26.33 -28.37
CA ARG A 66 4.84 -27.72 -28.17
C ARG A 66 5.63 -28.41 -27.08
N ALA A 67 6.94 -28.24 -27.02
CA ALA A 67 7.78 -28.87 -26.00
C ALA A 67 7.41 -28.36 -24.60
N ARG A 68 7.12 -27.06 -24.51
CA ARG A 68 6.66 -26.42 -23.27
C ARG A 68 5.29 -26.93 -22.83
N PHE A 69 4.35 -27.08 -23.76
CA PHE A 69 3.03 -27.61 -23.48
C PHE A 69 3.06 -29.09 -23.05
N GLU A 70 3.88 -29.93 -23.69
CA GLU A 70 4.08 -31.32 -23.27
C GLU A 70 4.69 -31.41 -21.87
N ALA A 71 5.64 -30.52 -21.55
CA ALA A 71 6.17 -30.41 -20.19
C ALA A 71 5.09 -29.96 -19.18
N ASP A 72 4.20 -29.05 -19.58
CA ASP A 72 3.08 -28.60 -18.74
C ASP A 72 2.10 -29.73 -18.40
N ARG A 73 1.89 -30.71 -19.30
CA ARG A 73 1.06 -31.90 -18.98
C ARG A 73 1.59 -32.67 -17.77
N LYS A 74 2.91 -32.91 -17.73
CA LYS A 74 3.57 -33.52 -16.58
C LYS A 74 3.53 -32.63 -15.34
N ARG A 75 3.60 -31.29 -15.51
CA ARG A 75 3.43 -30.34 -14.38
C ARG A 75 2.04 -30.39 -13.79
N ILE A 76 0.99 -30.56 -14.60
CA ILE A 76 -0.37 -30.73 -14.11
C ILE A 76 -0.44 -31.97 -13.21
N GLU A 77 0.05 -33.12 -13.69
CA GLU A 77 0.05 -34.36 -12.89
C GLU A 77 0.84 -34.19 -11.58
N ALA A 78 2.03 -33.59 -11.64
CA ALA A 78 2.83 -33.28 -10.44
C ALA A 78 2.10 -32.31 -9.48
N PHE A 79 1.43 -31.28 -10.02
CA PHE A 79 0.67 -30.30 -9.24
C PHE A 79 -0.47 -30.94 -8.44
N TYR A 80 -1.17 -31.90 -9.03
CA TYR A 80 -2.21 -32.67 -8.37
C TYR A 80 -1.64 -33.68 -7.37
N ASN A 81 -0.56 -34.37 -7.73
CA ASN A 81 0.12 -35.31 -6.85
C ASN A 81 0.61 -34.63 -5.55
N ASP A 82 1.20 -33.43 -5.66
CA ASP A 82 1.61 -32.64 -4.50
C ASP A 82 0.43 -32.19 -3.61
N ARG A 83 -0.80 -32.18 -4.16
CA ARG A 83 -2.06 -31.86 -3.44
C ARG A 83 -2.81 -33.11 -2.96
N GLY A 84 -2.20 -34.29 -3.07
CA GLY A 84 -2.75 -35.55 -2.59
C GLY A 84 -3.58 -36.32 -3.62
N TYR A 85 -3.48 -36.01 -4.91
CA TYR A 85 -4.19 -36.71 -6.00
C TYR A 85 -3.18 -37.48 -6.89
N PRO A 86 -2.68 -38.65 -6.46
CA PRO A 86 -1.63 -39.37 -7.17
C PRO A 86 -2.11 -39.99 -8.51
N ASP A 87 -3.41 -40.26 -8.62
CA ASP A 87 -4.04 -40.84 -9.80
C ASP A 87 -4.47 -39.79 -10.84
N ALA A 88 -4.17 -38.51 -10.60
CA ALA A 88 -4.51 -37.45 -11.54
C ALA A 88 -3.75 -37.62 -12.86
N ARG A 89 -4.47 -37.55 -13.98
CA ARG A 89 -3.89 -37.70 -15.33
C ARG A 89 -4.51 -36.72 -16.31
N VAL A 90 -3.71 -36.27 -17.27
CA VAL A 90 -4.21 -35.52 -18.43
C VAL A 90 -4.74 -36.51 -19.47
N THR A 91 -6.06 -36.64 -19.57
CA THR A 91 -6.71 -37.65 -20.44
C THR A 91 -6.78 -37.21 -21.90
N GLY A 92 -6.67 -35.91 -22.18
CA GLY A 92 -6.67 -35.39 -23.55
C GLY A 92 -6.43 -33.90 -23.61
N PHE A 93 -6.15 -33.40 -24.80
CA PHE A 93 -6.09 -31.96 -25.07
C PHE A 93 -6.64 -31.70 -26.48
N ASP A 94 -7.31 -30.56 -26.63
CA ASP A 94 -7.85 -30.08 -27.90
C ASP A 94 -7.17 -28.76 -28.26
N VAL A 95 -6.77 -28.63 -29.53
CA VAL A 95 -5.99 -27.51 -30.07
C VAL A 95 -6.75 -26.94 -31.25
N LYS A 96 -7.36 -25.78 -31.07
CA LYS A 96 -8.12 -25.11 -32.14
C LYS A 96 -7.37 -23.90 -32.64
N LEU A 97 -6.92 -23.95 -33.89
CA LEU A 97 -6.36 -22.80 -34.59
C LEU A 97 -7.48 -21.89 -35.09
N ASN A 98 -7.25 -20.59 -35.06
CA ASN A 98 -8.15 -19.64 -35.69
C ASN A 98 -8.03 -19.68 -37.23
N ALA A 99 -8.97 -19.03 -37.93
CA ALA A 99 -9.03 -19.05 -39.40
C ALA A 99 -7.76 -18.50 -40.09
N LYS A 100 -7.00 -17.63 -39.41
CA LYS A 100 -5.74 -17.04 -39.90
C LYS A 100 -4.49 -17.86 -39.55
N GLN A 101 -4.65 -18.94 -38.77
CA GLN A 101 -3.57 -19.82 -38.29
C GLN A 101 -2.46 -19.10 -37.49
N ASP A 102 -2.78 -17.93 -36.93
CA ASP A 102 -1.85 -17.11 -36.14
C ASP A 102 -2.19 -17.12 -34.63
N ALA A 103 -3.29 -17.76 -34.23
CA ALA A 103 -3.67 -17.95 -32.83
C ALA A 103 -4.27 -19.33 -32.55
N VAL A 104 -4.07 -19.81 -31.31
CA VAL A 104 -4.51 -21.12 -30.85
C VAL A 104 -5.29 -21.05 -29.53
N ASP A 105 -6.40 -21.77 -29.45
CA ASP A 105 -7.17 -22.05 -28.25
C ASP A 105 -6.88 -23.46 -27.76
N LEU A 106 -6.45 -23.57 -26.50
CA LEU A 106 -6.06 -24.83 -25.87
C LEU A 106 -7.10 -25.23 -24.81
N THR A 107 -7.62 -26.46 -24.93
CA THR A 107 -8.48 -27.05 -23.90
C THR A 107 -7.84 -28.34 -23.39
N VAL A 108 -7.48 -28.38 -22.10
CA VAL A 108 -6.88 -29.58 -21.48
C VAL A 108 -7.94 -30.31 -20.66
N THR A 109 -8.11 -31.61 -20.89
CA THR A 109 -9.03 -32.45 -20.12
C THR A 109 -8.25 -33.24 -19.08
N ILE A 110 -8.66 -33.10 -17.82
CA ILE A 110 -7.97 -33.65 -16.65
C ILE A 110 -8.96 -34.57 -15.93
N ALA A 111 -8.51 -35.78 -15.61
CA ALA A 111 -9.15 -36.64 -14.62
C ALA A 111 -8.38 -36.49 -13.31
N GLU A 112 -9.00 -35.95 -12.27
CA GLU A 112 -8.33 -35.65 -10.99
C GLU A 112 -8.02 -36.91 -10.18
N GLY A 113 -8.78 -38.00 -10.39
CA GLY A 113 -8.67 -39.20 -9.56
C GLY A 113 -9.22 -38.99 -8.15
N GLU A 114 -9.03 -39.98 -7.28
CA GLU A 114 -9.42 -39.87 -5.87
C GLU A 114 -8.24 -39.39 -5.01
N PRO A 115 -8.49 -38.56 -3.99
CA PRO A 115 -7.44 -38.09 -3.11
C PRO A 115 -7.02 -39.16 -2.11
N VAL A 116 -5.73 -39.19 -1.79
CA VAL A 116 -5.23 -39.79 -0.55
C VAL A 116 -5.57 -38.84 0.60
N LYS A 117 -6.41 -39.28 1.52
CA LYS A 117 -6.91 -38.47 2.64
C LYS A 117 -6.08 -38.68 3.90
N VAL A 118 -5.95 -37.62 4.69
CA VAL A 118 -5.35 -37.70 6.02
C VAL A 118 -6.34 -38.36 6.98
N ALA A 119 -6.03 -39.56 7.46
CA ALA A 119 -6.86 -40.33 8.41
C ALA A 119 -6.63 -39.90 9.87
N GLY A 120 -5.41 -39.51 10.21
CA GLY A 120 -5.02 -39.10 11.55
C GLY A 120 -3.79 -38.21 11.53
N ILE A 121 -3.67 -37.35 12.55
CA ILE A 121 -2.53 -36.48 12.77
C ILE A 121 -2.11 -36.63 14.23
N ASP A 122 -0.92 -37.19 14.45
CA ASP A 122 -0.38 -37.46 15.77
C ASP A 122 0.85 -36.60 16.05
N PHE A 123 0.93 -36.09 17.27
CA PHE A 123 2.10 -35.35 17.77
C PHE A 123 2.65 -36.11 18.98
N THR A 124 3.86 -36.65 18.86
CA THR A 124 4.50 -37.46 19.91
C THR A 124 5.79 -36.79 20.38
N GLY A 125 6.08 -36.81 21.68
CA GLY A 125 7.28 -36.17 22.24
C GLY A 125 7.17 -34.65 22.41
N PHE A 126 5.93 -34.14 22.51
CA PHE A 126 5.62 -32.73 22.77
C PHE A 126 5.21 -32.46 24.23
N ASP A 127 5.38 -33.42 25.14
CA ASP A 127 4.99 -33.28 26.55
C ASP A 127 5.82 -32.23 27.32
N VAL A 128 6.91 -31.77 26.70
CA VAL A 128 7.79 -30.71 27.22
C VAL A 128 7.19 -29.31 27.08
N ILE A 129 6.17 -29.12 26.24
CA ILE A 129 5.44 -27.86 26.10
C ILE A 129 4.09 -27.93 26.83
N PRO A 130 3.53 -26.80 27.29
CA PRO A 130 2.23 -26.81 27.95
C PRO A 130 1.13 -27.37 27.04
N ALA A 131 0.24 -28.21 27.58
CA ALA A 131 -0.81 -28.87 26.80
C ALA A 131 -1.70 -27.90 26.00
N ALA A 132 -1.99 -26.72 26.57
CA ALA A 132 -2.76 -25.68 25.89
C ALA A 132 -2.11 -25.20 24.58
N HIS A 133 -0.77 -25.13 24.53
CA HIS A 133 -0.02 -24.75 23.33
C HIS A 133 -0.05 -25.84 22.26
N LEU A 134 0.05 -27.11 22.66
CA LEU A 134 -0.08 -28.23 21.75
C LEU A 134 -1.49 -28.30 21.13
N ASP A 135 -2.53 -28.04 21.92
CA ASP A 135 -3.90 -27.98 21.44
C ASP A 135 -4.14 -26.80 20.48
N ASP A 136 -3.53 -25.65 20.78
CA ASP A 136 -3.55 -24.49 19.89
C ASP A 136 -2.82 -24.77 18.56
N LEU A 137 -1.65 -25.41 18.60
CA LEU A 137 -0.93 -25.87 17.40
C LEU A 137 -1.81 -26.78 16.53
N LYS A 138 -2.49 -27.77 17.13
CA LYS A 138 -3.43 -28.67 16.41
C LYS A 138 -4.58 -27.89 15.76
N LYS A 139 -5.09 -26.85 16.42
CA LYS A 139 -6.17 -25.99 15.89
C LYS A 139 -5.69 -25.11 14.75
N ARG A 140 -4.51 -24.47 14.88
CA ARG A 140 -3.93 -23.57 13.88
C ARG A 140 -3.27 -24.27 12.70
N ALA A 141 -2.81 -25.51 12.87
CA ALA A 141 -2.18 -26.29 11.80
C ALA A 141 -3.11 -26.34 10.56
N PRO A 142 -2.61 -26.01 9.36
CA PRO A 142 -3.45 -25.94 8.17
C PRO A 142 -3.84 -27.33 7.65
N LEU A 143 -3.07 -28.36 8.00
CA LEU A 143 -3.37 -29.75 7.71
C LEU A 143 -4.51 -30.26 8.61
N LYS A 144 -5.57 -30.82 8.02
CA LYS A 144 -6.75 -31.30 8.73
C LYS A 144 -7.06 -32.76 8.41
N VAL A 145 -7.59 -33.48 9.39
CA VAL A 145 -8.11 -34.84 9.22
C VAL A 145 -9.29 -34.81 8.23
N GLY A 146 -9.33 -35.77 7.30
CA GLY A 146 -10.32 -35.89 6.23
C GLY A 146 -10.01 -35.09 4.96
N ALA A 147 -9.07 -34.15 5.00
CA ALA A 147 -8.62 -33.40 3.84
C ALA A 147 -7.62 -34.20 2.98
N PRO A 148 -7.43 -33.85 1.69
CA PRO A 148 -6.36 -34.41 0.87
C PRO A 148 -4.97 -34.20 1.51
N ARG A 149 -4.07 -35.17 1.35
CA ARG A 149 -2.68 -35.07 1.81
C ARG A 149 -1.88 -34.14 0.91
N ASP A 150 -2.02 -32.85 1.16
CA ASP A 150 -1.23 -31.80 0.51
C ASP A 150 0.18 -31.71 1.14
N ARG A 151 1.21 -31.89 0.32
CA ARG A 151 2.61 -31.88 0.73
C ARG A 151 3.04 -30.55 1.33
N ALA A 152 2.57 -29.42 0.79
CA ALA A 152 2.90 -28.11 1.31
C ALA A 152 2.30 -27.89 2.70
N LEU A 153 1.08 -28.39 2.93
CA LEU A 153 0.44 -28.35 4.25
C LEU A 153 1.15 -29.24 5.27
N VAL A 154 1.65 -30.41 4.86
CA VAL A 154 2.48 -31.28 5.72
C VAL A 154 3.78 -30.58 6.12
N VAL A 155 4.50 -29.97 5.17
CA VAL A 155 5.74 -29.22 5.44
C VAL A 155 5.47 -28.02 6.35
N THR A 156 4.38 -27.29 6.12
CA THR A 156 4.03 -26.14 6.95
C THR A 156 3.67 -26.57 8.38
N THR A 157 2.94 -27.66 8.53
CA THR A 157 2.59 -28.21 9.86
C THR A 157 3.83 -28.71 10.59
N HIS A 158 4.77 -29.35 9.88
CA HIS A 158 6.07 -29.75 10.42
C HIS A 158 6.87 -28.54 10.93
N GLU A 159 7.01 -27.49 10.11
CA GLU A 159 7.71 -26.27 10.49
C GLU A 159 7.05 -25.56 11.69
N MET A 160 5.71 -25.52 11.72
CA MET A 160 4.98 -24.98 12.88
C MET A 160 5.28 -25.78 14.15
N ALA A 161 5.34 -27.10 14.07
CA ALA A 161 5.66 -27.97 15.20
C ALA A 161 7.10 -27.76 15.70
N VAL A 162 8.07 -27.64 14.79
CA VAL A 162 9.46 -27.30 15.12
C VAL A 162 9.54 -25.93 15.80
N ASN A 163 8.85 -24.93 15.25
CA ASN A 163 8.88 -23.57 15.78
C ASN A 163 8.20 -23.47 17.15
N GLU A 164 7.13 -24.23 17.41
CA GLU A 164 6.47 -24.29 18.71
C GLU A 164 7.45 -24.77 19.80
N LEU A 165 8.25 -25.81 19.53
CA LEU A 165 9.32 -26.26 20.46
C LEU A 165 10.39 -25.19 20.64
N ARG A 166 10.86 -24.58 19.55
CA ARG A 166 11.89 -23.53 19.60
C ARG A 166 11.43 -22.28 20.34
N ASP A 167 10.15 -21.96 20.32
CA ASP A 167 9.55 -20.86 21.09
C ASP A 167 9.39 -21.18 22.58
N HIS A 168 9.55 -22.44 22.97
CA HIS A 168 9.54 -22.90 24.36
C HIS A 168 10.95 -23.22 24.90
N GLY A 169 12.00 -22.67 24.29
CA GLY A 169 13.37 -22.79 24.80
C GLY A 169 14.19 -23.94 24.21
N TYR A 170 13.69 -24.63 23.18
CA TYR A 170 14.37 -25.77 22.55
C TYR A 170 14.94 -25.42 21.15
N PRO A 171 16.05 -24.66 21.04
CA PRO A 171 16.58 -24.17 19.76
C PRO A 171 16.96 -25.29 18.79
N TYR A 172 17.48 -26.40 19.33
CA TYR A 172 18.00 -27.54 18.59
C TYR A 172 16.98 -28.67 18.43
N ALA A 173 15.70 -28.40 18.71
CA ALA A 173 14.63 -29.37 18.53
C ALA A 173 14.58 -29.89 17.08
N LYS A 174 14.40 -31.20 16.96
CA LYS A 174 14.18 -31.87 15.68
C LYS A 174 12.79 -32.48 15.69
N VAL A 175 12.07 -32.36 14.58
CA VAL A 175 10.80 -33.06 14.37
C VAL A 175 10.97 -33.94 13.14
N THR A 176 10.58 -35.20 13.26
CA THR A 176 10.53 -36.13 12.13
C THR A 176 9.08 -36.38 11.74
N THR A 177 8.80 -36.35 10.44
CA THR A 177 7.47 -36.69 9.91
C THR A 177 7.49 -38.12 9.41
N ARG A 178 6.64 -38.97 9.97
CA ARG A 178 6.43 -40.35 9.51
C ARG A 178 5.05 -40.46 8.90
N GLU A 179 4.97 -41.07 7.73
CA GLU A 179 3.71 -41.36 7.05
C GLU A 179 3.45 -42.85 7.09
N VAL A 180 2.30 -43.24 7.63
CA VAL A 180 1.87 -44.63 7.69
C VAL A 180 0.60 -44.76 6.85
N SER A 181 0.65 -45.55 5.78
CA SER A 181 -0.53 -45.87 4.99
C SER A 181 -1.58 -46.55 5.88
N GLY A 182 -2.82 -46.07 5.81
CA GLY A 182 -3.93 -46.67 6.54
C GLY A 182 -4.38 -48.00 5.93
N ALA A 183 -5.46 -48.58 6.49
CA ALA A 183 -6.00 -49.86 6.04
C ALA A 183 -6.41 -49.85 4.55
N ASP A 184 -6.86 -48.69 4.06
CA ASP A 184 -7.12 -48.45 2.65
C ASP A 184 -5.96 -47.65 2.03
N ALA A 185 -5.52 -48.04 0.82
CA ALA A 185 -4.43 -47.38 0.08
C ALA A 185 -4.67 -45.88 -0.23
N LYS A 186 -5.85 -45.35 0.08
CA LYS A 186 -6.25 -43.94 -0.09
C LYS A 186 -6.34 -43.16 1.22
N SER A 187 -5.74 -43.69 2.29
CA SER A 187 -5.70 -43.08 3.61
C SER A 187 -4.28 -43.08 4.17
N VAL A 188 -3.88 -42.01 4.86
CA VAL A 188 -2.56 -41.89 5.49
C VAL A 188 -2.67 -41.26 6.87
N THR A 189 -1.98 -41.84 7.85
CA THR A 189 -1.79 -41.25 9.18
C THR A 189 -0.42 -40.60 9.23
N LEU A 190 -0.38 -39.35 9.69
CA LEU A 190 0.83 -38.55 9.76
C LEU A 190 1.24 -38.36 11.22
N THR A 191 2.43 -38.82 11.57
CA THR A 191 2.99 -38.67 12.92
C THR A 191 4.17 -37.71 12.89
N PHE A 192 4.05 -36.61 13.63
CA PHE A 192 5.12 -35.65 13.90
C PHE A 192 5.78 -36.02 15.23
N ALA A 193 6.95 -36.64 15.16
CA ALA A 193 7.70 -37.09 16.33
C ALA A 193 8.81 -36.09 16.68
N SER A 194 8.72 -35.53 17.88
CA SER A 194 9.62 -34.51 18.41
C SER A 194 10.78 -35.13 19.21
N GLU A 195 11.97 -34.59 18.98
CA GLU A 195 13.18 -34.73 19.77
C GLU A 195 13.57 -33.32 20.26
N PRO A 196 13.07 -32.86 21.43
CA PRO A 196 13.21 -31.48 21.87
C PRO A 196 14.66 -31.03 22.08
N GLY A 197 15.54 -31.91 22.55
CA GLY A 197 16.89 -31.54 22.99
C GLY A 197 16.88 -30.81 24.33
N LYS A 198 17.96 -30.09 24.63
CA LYS A 198 18.12 -29.31 25.88
C LYS A 198 17.49 -27.93 25.79
N ILE A 199 16.97 -27.44 26.92
CA ILE A 199 16.59 -26.04 27.08
C ILE A 199 17.84 -25.17 26.98
N ALA A 200 17.74 -24.05 26.26
CA ALA A 200 18.82 -23.08 26.18
C ALA A 200 18.33 -21.62 26.18
N TYR A 201 19.26 -20.73 26.47
CA TYR A 201 19.08 -19.29 26.58
C TYR A 201 19.91 -18.60 25.50
N PHE A 202 19.57 -17.37 25.13
CA PHE A 202 20.42 -16.57 24.26
C PHE A 202 21.76 -16.28 24.94
N GLY A 203 22.85 -16.57 24.25
CA GLY A 203 24.21 -16.30 24.72
C GLY A 203 24.77 -14.97 24.21
N PRO A 204 26.10 -14.83 24.14
CA PRO A 204 26.76 -13.65 23.58
C PRO A 204 26.32 -13.35 22.15
N ILE A 205 26.19 -12.05 21.84
CA ILE A 205 25.72 -11.56 20.53
C ILE A 205 26.88 -10.91 19.77
N GLU A 206 27.27 -11.56 18.68
CA GLU A 206 28.24 -11.06 17.70
C GLU A 206 27.50 -10.32 16.58
N ILE A 207 28.00 -9.15 16.20
CA ILE A 207 27.46 -8.37 15.08
C ILE A 207 28.54 -8.27 14.02
N ALA A 208 28.19 -8.56 12.77
CA ALA A 208 29.13 -8.56 11.66
C ALA A 208 28.52 -7.92 10.40
N GLY A 209 29.38 -7.26 9.62
CA GLY A 209 29.06 -6.77 8.27
C GLY A 209 28.59 -5.30 8.20
N ASN A 210 28.35 -4.64 9.34
CA ASN A 210 28.16 -3.20 9.39
C ASN A 210 29.49 -2.46 9.19
N LYS A 211 29.44 -1.34 8.46
CA LYS A 211 30.57 -0.49 8.08
C LYS A 211 30.34 0.96 8.51
N THR A 212 29.18 1.52 8.18
CA THR A 212 28.80 2.91 8.47
C THR A 212 27.71 3.01 9.54
N VAL A 213 26.97 1.92 9.78
CA VAL A 213 26.01 1.80 10.88
C VAL A 213 26.72 1.26 12.10
N SER A 214 26.53 1.90 13.26
CA SER A 214 27.18 1.45 14.50
C SER A 214 26.50 0.22 15.09
N ASP A 215 27.26 -0.62 15.79
CA ASP A 215 26.75 -1.78 16.53
C ASP A 215 25.59 -1.42 17.45
N HIS A 216 25.66 -0.25 18.11
CA HIS A 216 24.61 0.21 19.00
C HIS A 216 23.24 0.31 18.31
N VAL A 217 23.22 0.77 17.06
CA VAL A 217 22.00 0.87 16.26
C VAL A 217 21.41 -0.51 15.98
N ILE A 218 22.24 -1.52 15.74
CA ILE A 218 21.78 -2.90 15.52
C ILE A 218 21.35 -3.54 16.85
N ARG A 219 22.12 -3.35 17.93
CA ARG A 219 21.86 -3.92 19.26
C ARG A 219 20.52 -3.47 19.85
N ARG A 220 20.12 -2.21 19.63
CA ARG A 220 18.84 -1.69 20.15
C ARG A 220 17.61 -2.24 19.43
N GLU A 221 17.77 -2.77 18.21
CA GLU A 221 16.68 -3.41 17.45
C GLU A 221 16.46 -4.87 17.84
N LEU A 222 17.40 -5.49 18.54
CA LEU A 222 17.29 -6.89 18.95
C LEU A 222 16.10 -7.05 19.91
N ALA A 223 15.24 -8.02 19.61
CA ALA A 223 14.07 -8.33 20.43
C ALA A 223 14.40 -9.21 21.65
N PHE A 224 15.65 -9.67 21.76
CA PHE A 224 16.17 -10.52 22.83
C PHE A 224 17.49 -9.97 23.37
N LYS A 225 17.85 -10.40 24.57
CA LYS A 225 19.11 -10.10 25.25
C LYS A 225 19.79 -11.40 25.69
N PRO A 226 21.11 -11.38 25.91
CA PRO A 226 21.78 -12.51 26.55
C PRO A 226 21.12 -12.86 27.89
N GLY A 227 20.88 -14.15 28.14
CA GLY A 227 20.19 -14.68 29.30
C GLY A 227 18.67 -14.87 29.12
N ASP A 228 18.05 -14.31 28.09
CA ASP A 228 16.64 -14.58 27.78
C ASP A 228 16.45 -16.04 27.33
N LEU A 229 15.32 -16.67 27.68
CA LEU A 229 14.97 -18.00 27.16
C LEU A 229 14.94 -17.95 25.63
N TYR A 230 15.57 -18.93 24.97
CA TYR A 230 15.59 -18.94 23.51
C TYR A 230 14.17 -19.02 22.95
N ARG A 231 13.85 -18.12 22.01
CA ARG A 231 12.59 -18.13 21.27
C ARG A 231 12.83 -17.80 19.81
N ARG A 232 12.31 -18.63 18.90
CA ARG A 232 12.44 -18.40 17.45
C ARG A 232 11.70 -17.15 16.99
N SER A 233 10.56 -16.87 17.59
CA SER A 233 9.76 -15.67 17.39
C SER A 233 10.55 -14.38 17.66
N LEU A 234 11.41 -14.33 18.68
CA LEU A 234 12.27 -13.17 18.96
C LEU A 234 13.39 -13.00 17.90
N VAL A 235 13.89 -14.11 17.35
CA VAL A 235 14.85 -14.09 16.23
C VAL A 235 14.19 -13.50 14.99
N GLN A 236 13.00 -13.99 14.62
CA GLN A 236 12.23 -13.51 13.47
C GLN A 236 11.83 -12.04 13.64
N GLU A 237 11.41 -11.65 14.84
CA GLU A 237 11.08 -10.27 15.18
C GLU A 237 12.28 -9.35 15.02
N THR A 238 13.45 -9.78 15.48
CA THR A 238 14.71 -9.05 15.31
C THR A 238 15.04 -8.86 13.83
N GLN A 239 14.95 -9.91 13.02
CA GLN A 239 15.16 -9.80 11.57
C GLN A 239 14.19 -8.81 10.94
N ARG A 240 12.90 -8.88 11.30
CA ARG A 240 11.85 -7.97 10.83
C ARG A 240 12.15 -6.51 11.19
N ARG A 241 12.58 -6.23 12.43
CA ARG A 241 12.97 -4.88 12.88
C ARG A 241 14.16 -4.34 12.08
N LEU A 242 15.21 -5.15 11.91
CA LEU A 242 16.40 -4.78 11.14
C LEU A 242 16.07 -4.48 9.67
N TYR A 243 15.22 -5.29 9.02
CA TYR A 243 14.74 -4.99 7.67
C TYR A 243 13.90 -3.72 7.63
N GLY A 244 13.04 -3.51 8.63
CA GLY A 244 12.20 -2.33 8.75
C GLY A 244 12.97 -1.02 8.92
N MET A 245 14.25 -1.06 9.30
CA MET A 245 15.10 0.14 9.38
C MET A 245 15.47 0.70 8.01
N GLU A 246 15.33 -0.09 6.93
CA GLU A 246 15.73 0.27 5.58
C GLU A 246 17.24 0.58 5.38
N LEU A 247 18.06 0.32 6.41
CA LEU A 247 19.52 0.50 6.41
C LEU A 247 20.27 -0.68 5.79
N PHE A 248 19.64 -1.85 5.74
CA PHE A 248 20.26 -3.11 5.36
C PHE A 248 19.53 -3.73 4.18
N GLN A 249 20.29 -4.21 3.20
CA GLN A 249 19.75 -5.03 2.11
C GLN A 249 19.54 -6.48 2.58
N PHE A 250 20.31 -6.92 3.57
CA PHE A 250 20.27 -8.27 4.11
C PHE A 250 20.53 -8.23 5.62
N ALA A 251 19.73 -8.96 6.39
CA ALA A 251 19.92 -9.18 7.81
C ALA A 251 19.56 -10.64 8.15
N THR A 252 20.53 -11.38 8.68
CA THR A 252 20.30 -12.72 9.24
C THR A 252 20.71 -12.79 10.70
N VAL A 253 19.98 -13.60 11.46
CA VAL A 253 20.21 -13.85 12.87
C VAL A 253 20.22 -15.35 13.08
N GLU A 254 21.40 -15.88 13.35
CA GLU A 254 21.65 -17.32 13.36
C GLU A 254 22.50 -17.70 14.59
N PRO A 255 22.28 -18.88 15.17
CA PRO A 255 23.25 -19.46 16.11
C PRO A 255 24.62 -19.61 15.44
N VAL A 256 25.70 -19.33 16.18
CA VAL A 256 27.07 -19.53 15.68
C VAL A 256 27.31 -21.01 15.33
N ASN A 257 26.69 -21.92 16.10
CA ASN A 257 26.62 -23.34 15.79
C ASN A 257 25.14 -23.79 15.77
N PRO A 258 24.50 -23.91 14.60
CA PRO A 258 23.09 -24.26 14.49
C PRO A 258 22.79 -25.74 14.71
N GLU A 259 23.78 -26.62 14.51
CA GLU A 259 23.64 -28.08 14.65
C GLU A 259 24.78 -28.67 15.50
N PRO A 260 24.85 -28.35 16.80
CA PRO A 260 25.80 -29.00 17.70
C PRO A 260 25.48 -30.50 17.82
N GLN A 261 26.51 -31.30 18.07
CA GLN A 261 26.32 -32.71 18.46
C GLN A 261 25.44 -32.79 19.71
N ALA A 262 24.62 -33.84 19.83
CA ALA A 262 23.61 -33.97 20.89
C ALA A 262 24.20 -33.79 22.31
N ASP A 263 25.40 -34.34 22.54
CA ASP A 263 26.09 -34.25 23.84
C ASP A 263 26.69 -32.86 24.12
N GLN A 264 26.87 -32.05 23.08
CA GLN A 264 27.52 -30.73 23.12
C GLN A 264 26.53 -29.57 22.92
N GLN A 265 25.23 -29.82 23.05
CA GLN A 265 24.22 -28.75 23.01
C GLN A 265 24.50 -27.73 24.14
N PRO A 266 24.84 -26.47 23.82
CA PRO A 266 25.15 -25.48 24.82
C PRO A 266 23.87 -24.96 25.49
N SER A 267 23.93 -24.71 26.80
CA SER A 267 22.83 -24.06 27.53
C SER A 267 22.69 -22.57 27.19
N GLU A 268 23.75 -21.96 26.65
CA GLU A 268 23.76 -20.60 26.11
C GLU A 268 24.07 -20.66 24.62
N VAL A 269 23.17 -20.18 23.77
CA VAL A 269 23.31 -20.21 22.31
C VAL A 269 24.00 -18.93 21.84
N PRO A 270 25.29 -18.94 21.48
CA PRO A 270 25.94 -17.76 20.92
C PRO A 270 25.26 -17.43 19.59
N THR A 271 24.89 -16.17 19.41
CA THR A 271 24.09 -15.73 18.26
C THR A 271 24.88 -14.71 17.45
N ARG A 272 24.92 -14.90 16.14
CA ARG A 272 25.53 -13.95 15.20
C ARG A 272 24.46 -13.24 14.41
N VAL A 273 24.53 -11.91 14.42
CA VAL A 273 23.72 -11.01 13.61
C VAL A 273 24.59 -10.53 12.46
N THR A 274 24.34 -11.07 11.27
CA THR A 274 25.08 -10.68 10.07
C THR A 274 24.22 -9.74 9.24
N VAL A 275 24.73 -8.53 8.98
CA VAL A 275 24.04 -7.52 8.19
C VAL A 275 24.87 -7.13 6.97
N ALA A 276 24.19 -6.76 5.88
CA ALA A 276 24.81 -6.08 4.75
C ALA A 276 24.11 -4.74 4.54
N GLU A 277 24.86 -3.65 4.72
CA GLU A 277 24.33 -2.30 4.52
C GLU A 277 23.83 -2.10 3.08
N GLY A 278 22.62 -1.56 2.97
CA GLY A 278 22.02 -1.19 1.69
C GLY A 278 22.46 0.21 1.25
N LYS A 279 21.94 0.66 0.10
CA LYS A 279 22.11 2.05 -0.33
C LYS A 279 21.30 2.97 0.58
N HIS A 280 22.00 3.79 1.35
CA HIS A 280 21.44 4.75 2.31
C HIS A 280 20.79 5.96 1.66
N GLN A 281 21.17 6.28 0.42
CA GLN A 281 20.62 7.40 -0.33
C GLN A 281 19.68 6.91 -1.42
N ARG A 282 18.52 7.55 -1.51
CA ARG A 282 17.47 7.23 -2.48
C ARG A 282 17.00 8.51 -3.13
N ALA A 283 16.82 8.46 -4.44
CA ALA A 283 16.25 9.54 -5.22
C ALA A 283 15.09 9.00 -6.04
N ASN A 284 13.91 9.58 -5.86
CA ASN A 284 12.70 9.25 -6.61
C ASN A 284 12.32 10.44 -7.49
N LEU A 285 11.99 10.15 -8.75
CA LEU A 285 11.44 11.12 -9.69
C LEU A 285 10.08 10.61 -10.17
N GLY A 286 9.03 11.33 -9.83
CA GLY A 286 7.67 11.12 -10.28
C GLY A 286 7.30 12.14 -11.35
N VAL A 287 6.67 11.68 -12.42
CA VAL A 287 6.03 12.54 -13.42
C VAL A 287 4.59 12.09 -13.61
N GLY A 288 3.68 13.04 -13.79
CA GLY A 288 2.27 12.71 -13.94
C GLY A 288 1.51 13.78 -14.70
N TYR A 289 0.29 13.43 -15.07
CA TYR A 289 -0.66 14.37 -15.64
C TYR A 289 -2.04 14.14 -15.02
N GLY A 290 -2.76 15.23 -14.72
CA GLY A 290 -4.13 15.18 -14.23
C GLY A 290 -5.00 16.25 -14.87
N THR A 291 -6.31 16.02 -14.95
CA THR A 291 -7.26 17.03 -15.46
C THR A 291 -7.22 18.32 -14.64
N GLU A 292 -6.92 18.23 -13.34
CA GLU A 292 -6.88 19.35 -12.41
C GLU A 292 -5.47 19.94 -12.27
N GLU A 293 -4.51 19.12 -11.83
CA GLU A 293 -3.12 19.53 -11.58
C GLU A 293 -2.27 19.74 -12.83
N LYS A 294 -2.82 19.40 -14.01
CA LYS A 294 -2.10 19.36 -15.29
C LYS A 294 -0.84 18.51 -15.16
N ALA A 295 0.27 18.94 -15.75
CA ALA A 295 1.55 18.27 -15.60
C ALA A 295 2.06 18.43 -14.16
N ARG A 296 2.56 17.34 -13.57
CA ARG A 296 3.22 17.34 -12.26
C ARG A 296 4.57 16.65 -12.33
N ILE A 297 5.50 17.19 -11.54
CA ILE A 297 6.84 16.64 -11.30
C ILE A 297 7.01 16.60 -9.78
N ASP A 298 7.37 15.42 -9.27
CA ASP A 298 7.67 15.18 -7.87
C ASP A 298 9.10 14.65 -7.79
N THR A 299 9.95 15.30 -7.01
CA THR A 299 11.34 14.89 -6.80
C THR A 299 11.56 14.71 -5.32
N GLU A 300 12.03 13.54 -4.93
CA GLU A 300 12.32 13.20 -3.53
C GLU A 300 13.75 12.69 -3.44
N TYR A 301 14.52 13.24 -2.52
CA TYR A 301 15.82 12.72 -2.14
C TYR A 301 15.78 12.42 -0.64
N HIS A 302 16.19 11.21 -0.26
CA HIS A 302 16.16 10.78 1.13
C HIS A 302 17.45 10.04 1.48
N HIS A 303 18.07 10.42 2.60
CA HIS A 303 19.24 9.77 3.17
C HIS A 303 18.85 9.10 4.50
N VAL A 304 18.78 7.77 4.50
CA VAL A 304 18.63 6.95 5.70
C VAL A 304 20.01 6.81 6.37
N ASN A 305 20.15 6.92 7.69
CA ASN A 305 21.43 7.04 8.42
C ASN A 305 22.22 8.35 8.22
N PHE A 306 21.53 9.47 8.00
CA PHE A 306 22.14 10.80 7.88
C PHE A 306 22.90 11.20 9.16
N PHE A 307 24.21 11.44 9.07
CA PHE A 307 25.11 11.62 10.23
C PHE A 307 25.07 10.48 11.26
N GLY A 308 24.72 9.26 10.83
CA GLY A 308 24.70 8.08 11.70
C GLY A 308 23.46 7.97 12.61
N GLY A 309 23.43 6.91 13.44
CA GLY A 309 22.40 6.73 14.47
C GLY A 309 21.01 6.34 13.93
N ALA A 310 20.92 5.94 12.66
CA ALA A 310 19.66 5.70 11.92
C ALA A 310 18.78 6.94 11.73
N ARG A 311 19.32 8.15 11.91
CA ARG A 311 18.61 9.38 11.57
C ARG A 311 18.31 9.40 10.07
N SER A 312 17.22 10.03 9.67
CA SER A 312 16.97 10.28 8.26
C SER A 312 16.85 11.77 7.98
N ALA A 313 17.22 12.17 6.77
CA ALA A 313 16.99 13.51 6.27
C ALA A 313 16.52 13.43 4.82
N GLY A 314 15.55 14.26 4.47
CA GLY A 314 14.90 14.24 3.18
C GLY A 314 14.71 15.64 2.61
N VAL A 315 14.60 15.69 1.29
CA VAL A 315 14.14 16.86 0.53
C VAL A 315 13.07 16.37 -0.43
N HIS A 316 11.89 16.97 -0.36
CA HIS A 316 10.78 16.72 -1.25
C HIS A 316 10.43 18.01 -1.99
N ALA A 317 10.51 18.00 -3.32
CA ALA A 317 10.14 19.10 -4.19
C ALA A 317 9.00 18.69 -5.11
N ARG A 318 7.99 19.54 -5.21
CA ARG A 318 6.82 19.32 -6.08
C ARG A 318 6.63 20.52 -7.00
N TRP A 319 6.27 20.25 -8.24
CA TRP A 319 5.85 21.26 -9.20
C TRP A 319 4.64 20.77 -9.98
N SER A 320 3.59 21.58 -10.03
CA SER A 320 2.38 21.36 -10.83
C SER A 320 1.70 22.70 -11.13
N SER A 321 0.55 22.67 -11.82
CA SER A 321 -0.24 23.89 -12.01
C SER A 321 -0.87 24.41 -10.71
N LEU A 322 -1.03 23.54 -9.69
CA LEU A 322 -1.69 23.89 -8.42
C LEU A 322 -0.67 24.07 -7.29
N ASP A 323 0.25 23.13 -7.13
CA ASP A 323 1.23 23.13 -6.05
C ASP A 323 2.65 23.30 -6.58
N ARG A 324 3.44 24.17 -5.93
CA ARG A 324 4.87 24.31 -6.17
C ARG A 324 5.56 24.52 -4.84
N GLY A 325 6.57 23.74 -4.52
CA GLY A 325 7.26 23.92 -3.24
C GLY A 325 8.36 22.93 -2.99
N ALA A 326 9.08 23.19 -1.91
CA ALA A 326 10.08 22.31 -1.36
C ALA A 326 9.86 22.16 0.14
N ARG A 327 10.06 20.95 0.63
CA ARG A 327 10.06 20.58 2.03
C ARG A 327 11.37 19.86 2.33
N ILE A 328 11.96 20.18 3.46
CA ILE A 328 13.10 19.47 4.02
C ILE A 328 12.63 18.85 5.32
N ASP A 329 12.95 17.59 5.52
CA ASP A 329 12.62 16.85 6.73
C ASP A 329 13.86 16.23 7.37
N PHE A 330 13.83 16.10 8.69
CA PHE A 330 14.82 15.40 9.48
C PHE A 330 14.11 14.58 10.55
N THR A 331 14.44 13.30 10.65
CA THR A 331 13.88 12.41 11.66
C THR A 331 14.98 11.80 12.53
N GLN A 332 14.86 12.00 13.84
CA GLN A 332 15.61 11.30 14.87
C GLN A 332 14.74 10.17 15.44
N PRO A 333 15.02 8.89 15.11
CA PRO A 333 14.35 7.77 15.77
C PRO A 333 14.87 7.60 17.20
N TYR A 334 14.12 6.90 18.05
CA TYR A 334 14.49 6.67 19.46
C TYR A 334 14.71 7.96 20.24
N PHE A 335 13.85 8.97 20.01
CA PHE A 335 13.91 10.22 20.76
C PHE A 335 13.45 9.96 22.20
N PHE A 336 14.35 10.14 23.17
CA PHE A 336 14.24 9.86 24.62
C PHE A 336 13.86 8.42 25.05
N ARG A 337 13.06 7.66 24.27
CA ARG A 337 12.64 6.28 24.54
C ARG A 337 12.42 5.48 23.23
N PRO A 338 12.42 4.13 23.28
CA PRO A 338 11.96 3.31 22.17
C PRO A 338 10.54 3.66 21.75
N HIS A 339 10.21 3.46 20.46
CA HIS A 339 8.93 3.80 19.84
C HIS A 339 8.63 5.29 19.69
N PHE A 340 9.46 6.18 20.24
CA PHE A 340 9.35 7.62 20.03
C PHE A 340 10.34 8.10 18.97
N SER A 341 9.89 9.00 18.08
CA SER A 341 10.76 9.73 17.14
C SER A 341 10.47 11.22 17.18
N LEU A 342 11.50 12.02 16.90
CA LEU A 342 11.38 13.45 16.68
C LEU A 342 11.54 13.73 15.19
N GLY A 343 10.53 14.31 14.57
CA GLY A 343 10.57 14.87 13.23
C GLY A 343 10.69 16.39 13.27
N LEU A 344 11.55 16.95 12.44
CA LEU A 344 11.64 18.38 12.16
C LEU A 344 11.40 18.57 10.67
N GLU A 345 10.54 19.51 10.33
CA GLU A 345 10.20 19.86 8.96
C GLU A 345 10.39 21.36 8.75
N GLY A 346 10.92 21.74 7.60
CA GLY A 346 10.90 23.11 7.08
C GLY A 346 10.33 23.11 5.66
N GLN A 347 9.46 24.06 5.34
CA GLN A 347 8.81 24.11 4.03
C GLN A 347 8.67 25.54 3.48
N GLN A 348 8.71 25.62 2.15
CA GLN A 348 8.29 26.77 1.35
C GLN A 348 7.34 26.24 0.27
N TRP A 349 6.07 26.60 0.37
CA TRP A 349 5.00 26.06 -0.46
C TRP A 349 4.15 27.15 -1.08
N TYR A 350 3.81 27.00 -2.36
CA TYR A 350 2.98 27.90 -3.14
C TYR A 350 1.79 27.12 -3.67
N THR A 351 0.58 27.56 -3.34
CA THR A 351 -0.67 26.98 -3.82
C THR A 351 -1.35 27.96 -4.75
N PHE A 352 -1.78 27.50 -5.92
CA PHE A 352 -2.48 28.28 -6.94
C PHE A 352 -3.79 27.59 -7.27
N THR A 353 -4.89 28.09 -6.72
CA THR A 353 -6.22 27.54 -6.96
C THR A 353 -7.11 28.58 -7.64
N PRO A 354 -8.21 28.16 -8.27
CA PRO A 354 -9.17 29.13 -8.83
C PRO A 354 -9.71 30.12 -7.78
N ALA A 355 -9.85 29.71 -6.52
CA ALA A 355 -10.39 30.54 -5.45
C ALA A 355 -9.32 31.47 -4.82
N TYR A 356 -8.11 30.96 -4.60
CA TYR A 356 -7.04 31.69 -3.92
C TYR A 356 -5.65 31.21 -4.32
N ASN A 357 -4.68 32.09 -4.11
CA ASN A 357 -3.26 31.76 -4.12
C ASN A 357 -2.73 31.88 -2.69
N SER A 358 -1.94 30.92 -2.22
CA SER A 358 -1.28 31.00 -0.91
C SER A 358 0.20 30.70 -0.98
N ILE A 359 0.94 31.30 -0.05
CA ILE A 359 2.36 31.05 0.20
C ILE A 359 2.49 30.69 1.68
N VAL A 360 3.06 29.54 1.96
CA VAL A 360 3.35 29.06 3.31
C VAL A 360 4.85 28.88 3.45
N SER A 361 5.44 29.47 4.49
CA SER A 361 6.86 29.34 4.81
C SER A 361 7.02 29.11 6.30
N GLY A 362 7.71 28.06 6.70
CA GLY A 362 7.92 27.80 8.12
C GLY A 362 8.33 26.37 8.40
N GLY A 363 8.02 25.92 9.61
CA GLY A 363 8.41 24.59 10.02
C GLY A 363 7.49 23.96 11.06
N LYS A 364 7.68 22.65 11.22
CA LYS A 364 6.90 21.81 12.12
C LYS A 364 7.84 20.88 12.89
N ALA A 365 7.73 20.86 14.20
CA ALA A 365 8.37 19.87 15.05
C ALA A 365 7.31 18.86 15.50
N THR A 366 7.58 17.57 15.36
CA THR A 366 6.63 16.48 15.65
C THR A 366 7.28 15.41 16.50
N VAL A 367 6.64 15.04 17.61
CA VAL A 367 7.01 13.84 18.37
C VAL A 367 6.00 12.76 18.06
N THR A 368 6.46 11.66 17.48
CA THR A 368 5.61 10.52 17.08
C THR A 368 5.88 9.33 17.99
N HIS A 369 4.83 8.73 18.51
CA HIS A 369 4.87 7.43 19.17
C HIS A 369 4.24 6.37 18.27
N ARG A 370 5.01 5.33 17.94
CA ARG A 370 4.56 4.21 17.11
C ARG A 370 4.43 2.95 17.98
N ALA A 371 3.21 2.66 18.42
CA ALA A 371 2.93 1.52 19.29
C ALA A 371 3.19 0.19 18.59
N ASP A 372 2.81 0.09 17.32
CA ASP A 372 3.00 -1.09 16.47
C ASP A 372 3.04 -0.69 14.98
N LEU A 373 2.97 -1.66 14.07
CA LEU A 373 2.97 -1.40 12.62
C LEU A 373 1.71 -0.69 12.11
N HIS A 374 0.61 -0.80 12.84
CA HIS A 374 -0.72 -0.33 12.45
C HIS A 374 -1.09 0.97 13.14
N THR A 375 -0.56 1.25 14.34
CA THR A 375 -1.02 2.33 15.22
C THR A 375 0.09 3.30 15.57
N SER A 376 -0.15 4.59 15.35
CA SER A 376 0.71 5.68 15.81
C SER A 376 -0.08 6.91 16.20
N TRP A 377 0.47 7.68 17.12
CA TRP A 377 -0.01 9.03 17.41
C TRP A 377 1.16 10.00 17.44
N SER A 378 0.91 11.27 17.16
CA SER A 378 1.93 12.31 17.23
C SER A 378 1.39 13.61 17.79
N ILE A 379 2.25 14.33 18.49
CA ILE A 379 2.02 15.71 18.90
C ILE A 379 2.96 16.58 18.09
N SER A 380 2.44 17.69 17.56
CA SER A 380 3.23 18.60 16.75
C SER A 380 3.10 20.05 17.18
N MET A 381 4.14 20.81 16.94
CA MET A 381 4.20 22.26 17.07
C MET A 381 4.55 22.84 15.71
N THR A 382 3.68 23.68 15.18
CA THR A 382 3.83 24.33 13.88
C THR A 382 4.10 25.81 14.09
N SER A 383 5.03 26.36 13.32
CA SER A 383 5.27 27.80 13.22
C SER A 383 5.49 28.19 11.77
N GLU A 384 4.50 28.85 11.18
CA GLU A 384 4.43 29.14 9.75
C GLU A 384 4.00 30.57 9.51
N HIS A 385 4.62 31.22 8.55
CA HIS A 385 4.14 32.45 7.96
C HIS A 385 3.28 32.10 6.74
N GLU A 386 2.03 32.54 6.77
CA GLU A 386 1.07 32.34 5.68
C GLU A 386 0.68 33.68 5.07
N SER A 387 0.68 33.73 3.73
CA SER A 387 0.07 34.81 2.97
C SER A 387 -0.85 34.24 1.92
N SER A 388 -2.14 34.57 2.02
CA SER A 388 -3.20 34.12 1.14
C SER A 388 -3.84 35.31 0.44
N ARG A 389 -4.04 35.21 -0.88
CA ARG A 389 -4.66 36.25 -1.71
C ARG A 389 -5.77 35.63 -2.56
N ILE A 390 -6.95 36.24 -2.57
CA ILE A 390 -8.02 35.83 -3.49
C ILE A 390 -7.58 36.12 -4.92
N SER A 391 -7.85 35.19 -5.84
CA SER A 391 -7.39 35.30 -7.22
C SER A 391 -7.91 36.59 -7.91
N PRO A 392 -7.07 37.37 -8.61
CA PRO A 392 -7.51 38.57 -9.32
C PRO A 392 -8.63 38.32 -10.35
N ASP A 393 -8.65 37.13 -10.96
CA ASP A 393 -9.68 36.71 -11.92
C ASP A 393 -11.07 36.62 -11.26
N VAL A 394 -11.10 36.35 -9.95
CA VAL A 394 -12.32 36.33 -9.12
C VAL A 394 -12.76 37.75 -8.80
N ILE A 395 -11.82 38.67 -8.57
CA ILE A 395 -12.06 40.04 -8.08
C ILE A 395 -12.52 40.99 -9.21
N ASN A 396 -11.92 40.85 -10.39
CA ASN A 396 -12.14 41.75 -11.53
C ASN A 396 -13.16 41.20 -12.54
N SER A 397 -13.92 40.17 -12.18
CA SER A 397 -14.95 39.64 -13.07
C SER A 397 -15.99 40.74 -13.36
N PRO A 398 -16.14 41.20 -14.62
CA PRO A 398 -17.10 42.25 -14.99
C PRO A 398 -18.55 41.89 -14.66
N GLN A 399 -18.78 40.63 -14.34
CA GLN A 399 -20.07 40.02 -14.10
C GLN A 399 -20.57 40.22 -12.67
N PHE A 400 -19.71 40.63 -11.72
CA PHE A 400 -20.03 40.61 -10.29
C PHE A 400 -19.45 41.81 -9.51
N PRO A 401 -20.05 43.00 -9.64
CA PRO A 401 -19.51 44.24 -9.07
C PRO A 401 -19.52 44.31 -7.53
N GLU A 402 -20.35 43.51 -6.83
CA GLU A 402 -20.48 43.54 -5.35
C GLU A 402 -19.60 42.50 -4.62
N LEU A 403 -18.80 41.73 -5.36
CA LEU A 403 -17.96 40.65 -4.83
C LEU A 403 -16.97 41.11 -3.76
N ARG A 404 -16.40 42.30 -3.96
CA ARG A 404 -15.39 42.86 -3.08
C ARG A 404 -15.91 42.99 -1.64
N THR A 405 -17.14 43.47 -1.47
CA THR A 405 -17.79 43.66 -0.16
C THR A 405 -18.05 42.33 0.54
N SER A 406 -18.42 41.28 -0.21
CA SER A 406 -18.68 39.94 0.34
C SER A 406 -17.40 39.21 0.76
N LEU A 407 -16.28 39.44 0.06
CA LEU A 407 -14.98 38.83 0.38
C LEU A 407 -14.31 39.48 1.60
N ILE A 408 -14.56 40.78 1.84
CA ILE A 408 -14.11 41.49 3.06
C ILE A 408 -14.65 40.82 4.33
N ALA A 409 -15.89 40.34 4.29
CA ALA A 409 -16.53 39.65 5.41
C ALA A 409 -15.85 38.30 5.80
N LEU A 410 -14.87 37.83 5.02
CA LEU A 410 -14.08 36.64 5.32
C LEU A 410 -12.77 36.94 6.09
N GLY A 411 -12.56 38.19 6.52
CA GLY A 411 -11.36 38.61 7.27
C GLY A 411 -10.16 38.94 6.38
N LEU A 412 -10.42 39.33 5.12
CA LEU A 412 -9.41 39.75 4.15
C LEU A 412 -9.22 41.27 4.21
N ASP A 413 -7.99 41.76 3.98
CA ASP A 413 -7.72 43.20 3.81
C ASP A 413 -8.64 43.76 2.71
N PRO A 414 -9.48 44.77 2.99
CA PRO A 414 -10.46 45.28 2.02
C PRO A 414 -9.86 45.99 0.81
N THR A 415 -8.60 46.41 0.93
CA THR A 415 -7.86 47.08 -0.14
C THR A 415 -7.08 46.08 -0.99
N ARG A 416 -6.49 45.05 -0.38
CA ARG A 416 -5.57 44.12 -1.05
C ARG A 416 -6.16 42.73 -1.31
N LEU A 417 -7.26 42.39 -0.64
CA LEU A 417 -7.89 41.06 -0.61
C LEU A 417 -6.88 39.95 -0.27
N THR A 418 -5.99 40.30 0.66
CA THR A 418 -4.94 39.44 1.20
C THR A 418 -5.18 39.20 2.68
N GLN A 419 -4.84 38.01 3.15
CA GLN A 419 -4.71 37.66 4.55
C GLN A 419 -3.27 37.21 4.78
N THR A 420 -2.56 37.89 5.66
CA THR A 420 -1.16 37.55 5.98
C THR A 420 -1.03 37.45 7.49
N GLY A 421 -0.34 36.42 7.96
CA GLY A 421 -0.18 36.21 9.39
C GLY A 421 0.77 35.07 9.72
N THR A 422 1.07 34.94 11.01
CA THR A 422 1.85 33.83 11.54
C THR A 422 0.89 32.82 12.18
N LEU A 423 0.89 31.60 11.66
CA LEU A 423 0.24 30.43 12.22
C LEU A 423 1.20 29.76 13.21
N ASN A 424 0.87 29.85 14.50
CA ASN A 424 1.52 29.06 15.53
C ASN A 424 0.48 28.13 16.14
N ALA A 425 0.69 26.82 16.00
CA ALA A 425 -0.32 25.82 16.35
C ALA A 425 0.28 24.60 17.05
N VAL A 426 -0.51 24.00 17.94
CA VAL A 426 -0.24 22.69 18.54
C VAL A 426 -1.23 21.69 17.97
N GLY A 427 -0.72 20.63 17.35
CA GLY A 427 -1.52 19.58 16.72
C GLY A 427 -1.39 18.24 17.44
N PHE A 428 -2.44 17.43 17.37
CA PHE A 428 -2.42 16.01 17.71
C PHE A 428 -2.98 15.21 16.53
N ASP A 429 -2.24 14.20 16.13
CA ASP A 429 -2.62 13.25 15.08
C ASP A 429 -2.69 11.84 15.67
N PHE A 430 -3.71 11.09 15.30
CA PHE A 430 -3.82 9.66 15.57
C PHE A 430 -4.13 8.92 14.28
N GLN A 431 -3.40 7.83 14.03
CA GLN A 431 -3.55 7.01 12.84
C GLN A 431 -3.57 5.53 13.21
N HIS A 432 -4.52 4.80 12.62
CA HIS A 432 -4.61 3.35 12.72
C HIS A 432 -4.95 2.74 11.35
N SER A 433 -4.16 1.77 10.87
CA SER A 433 -4.38 1.14 9.56
C SER A 433 -4.12 -0.37 9.59
N THR A 434 -5.16 -1.15 9.28
CA THR A 434 -5.10 -2.60 9.05
C THR A 434 -5.25 -2.95 7.56
N ALA A 435 -5.29 -1.94 6.69
CA ALA A 435 -5.37 -2.13 5.24
C ALA A 435 -4.21 -3.00 4.74
N ASP A 436 -4.53 -3.94 3.86
CA ASP A 436 -3.58 -4.90 3.29
C ASP A 436 -2.54 -4.28 2.34
N ASN A 437 -2.92 -3.21 1.64
CA ASN A 437 -2.04 -2.45 0.76
C ASN A 437 -2.36 -0.96 0.84
N VAL A 438 -1.34 -0.10 0.96
CA VAL A 438 -1.54 1.35 1.10
C VAL A 438 -2.02 2.02 -0.20
N LEU A 439 -1.63 1.47 -1.37
CA LEU A 439 -1.92 2.06 -2.69
C LEU A 439 -3.18 1.49 -3.33
N ASP A 440 -3.49 0.22 -3.07
CA ASP A 440 -4.66 -0.47 -3.62
C ASP A 440 -5.22 -1.49 -2.61
N ALA A 441 -5.80 -0.97 -1.52
CA ALA A 441 -6.37 -1.77 -0.45
C ALA A 441 -7.60 -2.55 -0.92
N HIS A 442 -7.64 -3.85 -0.61
CA HIS A 442 -8.77 -4.75 -0.89
C HIS A 442 -9.51 -5.17 0.38
N ARG A 443 -8.83 -5.13 1.54
CA ARG A 443 -9.41 -5.51 2.84
C ARG A 443 -8.86 -4.67 3.98
N GLY A 444 -9.64 -4.55 5.05
CA GLY A 444 -9.25 -3.87 6.28
C GLY A 444 -9.77 -2.44 6.34
N TYR A 445 -9.19 -1.62 7.21
CA TYR A 445 -9.62 -0.23 7.39
C TYR A 445 -8.47 0.70 7.73
N GLN A 446 -8.71 2.00 7.51
CA GLN A 446 -7.83 3.09 7.89
C GLN A 446 -8.64 4.12 8.66
N PHE A 447 -8.04 4.65 9.72
CA PHE A 447 -8.62 5.65 10.58
C PHE A 447 -7.57 6.72 10.82
N ALA A 448 -7.91 7.97 10.56
CA ALA A 448 -7.10 9.13 10.89
C ALA A 448 -7.95 10.17 11.62
N PHE A 449 -7.39 10.69 12.70
CA PHE A 449 -7.96 11.77 13.49
C PHE A 449 -6.89 12.84 13.64
N HIS A 450 -7.27 14.09 13.38
CA HIS A 450 -6.39 15.23 13.54
C HIS A 450 -7.12 16.34 14.28
N THR A 451 -6.45 16.95 15.25
CA THR A 451 -6.91 18.18 15.88
C THR A 451 -5.76 19.16 16.02
N GLU A 452 -6.02 20.44 15.80
CA GLU A 452 -5.05 21.50 16.03
C GLU A 452 -5.68 22.69 16.74
N GLU A 453 -4.88 23.36 17.56
CA GLU A 453 -5.20 24.62 18.23
C GLU A 453 -4.16 25.65 17.83
N ALA A 454 -4.60 26.80 17.31
CA ALA A 454 -3.74 27.91 16.95
C ALA A 454 -4.06 29.15 17.79
N GLY A 455 -3.02 29.86 18.24
CA GLY A 455 -3.13 31.20 18.83
C GLY A 455 -3.27 31.27 20.36
N LYS A 456 -3.89 30.30 21.04
CA LYS A 456 -4.05 30.32 22.51
C LYS A 456 -2.82 29.81 23.24
N LEU A 457 -2.29 28.64 22.87
CA LEU A 457 -1.10 28.08 23.52
C LEU A 457 0.19 28.71 22.99
N LEU A 458 0.20 29.05 21.70
CA LEU A 458 1.34 29.67 21.03
C LEU A 458 0.86 30.97 20.36
N PRO A 459 1.35 32.15 20.78
CA PRO A 459 0.90 33.42 20.24
C PRO A 459 1.13 33.50 18.73
N GLY A 460 0.11 33.89 17.97
CA GLY A 460 0.16 34.04 16.51
C GLY A 460 -0.93 34.99 16.02
N THR A 461 -0.97 35.22 14.70
CA THR A 461 -2.01 36.07 14.09
C THR A 461 -3.37 35.37 14.04
N PHE A 462 -3.35 34.06 13.83
CA PHE A 462 -4.55 33.24 13.67
C PHE A 462 -4.97 32.60 14.99
N ASN A 463 -6.28 32.51 15.23
CA ASN A 463 -6.81 31.89 16.44
C ASN A 463 -7.99 30.97 16.12
N TYR A 464 -7.78 29.66 16.24
CA TYR A 464 -8.80 28.67 15.91
C TYR A 464 -8.52 27.29 16.51
N TYR A 465 -9.56 26.48 16.56
CA TYR A 465 -9.53 25.05 16.81
C TYR A 465 -9.98 24.33 15.54
N ALA A 466 -9.23 23.35 15.08
CA ALA A 466 -9.67 22.47 14.00
C ALA A 466 -9.71 21.01 14.46
N LEU A 467 -10.67 20.29 13.91
CA LEU A 467 -10.92 18.87 14.12
C LEU A 467 -11.21 18.24 12.77
N SER A 468 -10.57 17.12 12.47
CA SER A 468 -10.87 16.36 11.27
C SER A 468 -10.76 14.86 11.49
N PHE A 469 -11.57 14.14 10.73
CA PHE A 469 -11.71 12.70 10.77
C PHE A 469 -11.71 12.17 9.33
N ASP A 470 -10.90 11.14 9.06
CA ASP A 470 -10.91 10.38 7.80
C ASP A 470 -10.97 8.88 8.14
N GLY A 471 -12.07 8.23 7.79
CA GLY A 471 -12.28 6.80 7.95
C GLY A 471 -12.41 6.14 6.58
N ARG A 472 -11.68 5.03 6.36
CA ARG A 472 -11.76 4.22 5.15
C ARG A 472 -11.95 2.76 5.51
N HIS A 473 -12.80 2.06 4.79
CA HIS A 473 -13.05 0.64 5.00
C HIS A 473 -13.10 -0.08 3.65
N TYR A 474 -12.50 -1.27 3.61
CA TYR A 474 -12.37 -2.10 2.42
C TYR A 474 -12.90 -3.49 2.74
N LEU A 475 -14.00 -3.84 2.08
CA LEU A 475 -14.69 -5.12 2.27
C LEU A 475 -14.57 -5.94 0.97
N PRO A 476 -13.81 -7.04 0.96
CA PRO A 476 -13.78 -7.95 -0.18
C PRO A 476 -15.12 -8.72 -0.21
N LEU A 477 -15.93 -8.48 -1.24
CA LEU A 477 -17.19 -9.19 -1.47
C LEU A 477 -16.95 -10.51 -2.21
N THR A 478 -15.94 -10.54 -3.09
CA THR A 478 -15.40 -11.73 -3.77
C THR A 478 -13.90 -11.54 -3.99
N ASP A 479 -13.19 -12.53 -4.55
CA ASP A 479 -11.76 -12.41 -4.87
C ASP A 479 -11.44 -11.32 -5.91
N LYS A 480 -12.45 -10.84 -6.65
CA LYS A 480 -12.28 -9.81 -7.67
C LYS A 480 -13.06 -8.54 -7.39
N LEU A 481 -13.93 -8.52 -6.38
CA LEU A 481 -14.88 -7.44 -6.09
C LEU A 481 -14.65 -6.91 -4.67
N THR A 482 -14.32 -5.64 -4.56
CA THR A 482 -14.13 -4.95 -3.27
C THR A 482 -15.06 -3.76 -3.18
N LEU A 483 -15.78 -3.65 -2.07
CA LEU A 483 -16.47 -2.42 -1.68
C LEU A 483 -15.52 -1.56 -0.84
N ALA A 484 -15.16 -0.39 -1.33
CA ALA A 484 -14.37 0.60 -0.62
C ALA A 484 -15.25 1.78 -0.20
N THR A 485 -15.25 2.12 1.07
CA THR A 485 -16.03 3.26 1.60
C THR A 485 -15.11 4.25 2.30
N ARG A 486 -15.38 5.55 2.15
CA ARG A 486 -14.67 6.63 2.84
C ARG A 486 -15.68 7.56 3.51
N VAL A 487 -15.38 7.99 4.72
CA VAL A 487 -16.10 9.04 5.44
C VAL A 487 -15.09 10.09 5.87
N GLN A 488 -15.38 11.35 5.58
CA GLN A 488 -14.58 12.49 5.99
C GLN A 488 -15.48 13.49 6.72
N ALA A 489 -15.01 13.99 7.86
CA ALA A 489 -15.68 15.07 8.57
C ALA A 489 -14.64 16.08 9.04
N GLY A 490 -15.00 17.36 9.06
CA GLY A 490 -14.11 18.43 9.46
C GLY A 490 -14.88 19.56 10.13
N ASN A 491 -14.27 20.17 11.14
CA ASN A 491 -14.78 21.37 11.76
C ASN A 491 -13.64 22.30 12.16
N ILE A 492 -13.80 23.58 11.88
CA ILE A 492 -12.92 24.68 12.30
C ILE A 492 -13.80 25.65 13.08
N ALA A 493 -13.41 25.94 14.32
CA ALA A 493 -14.10 26.88 15.18
C ALA A 493 -13.10 27.95 15.64
N ALA A 494 -13.46 29.22 15.48
CA ALA A 494 -12.69 30.29 16.06
C ALA A 494 -13.28 30.66 17.43
N PRO A 495 -12.46 30.87 18.48
CA PRO A 495 -12.98 31.28 19.77
C PRO A 495 -13.64 32.67 19.68
N PRO A 496 -14.57 32.97 20.61
CA PRO A 496 -15.18 34.28 20.69
C PRO A 496 -14.10 35.34 20.86
N CYS A 497 -14.17 36.38 20.04
CA CYS A 497 -13.33 37.57 20.16
C CYS A 497 -14.23 38.76 20.56
N PRO A 498 -14.21 39.17 21.84
CA PRO A 498 -15.03 40.28 22.35
C PRO A 498 -14.68 41.63 21.69
N GLU A 499 -13.43 41.82 21.28
CA GLU A 499 -12.96 43.04 20.62
C GLU A 499 -13.41 43.09 19.15
N CYS A 500 -13.43 41.93 18.48
CA CYS A 500 -13.85 41.82 17.09
C CYS A 500 -15.37 42.04 16.90
N THR A 501 -16.16 41.86 17.97
CA THR A 501 -17.60 42.18 17.98
C THR A 501 -17.87 43.69 17.99
N LEU A 502 -16.91 44.51 18.41
CA LEU A 502 -16.99 45.97 18.38
C LEU A 502 -16.56 46.55 17.02
N THR A 503 -15.74 45.82 16.26
CA THR A 503 -15.20 46.24 14.95
C THR A 503 -15.85 45.54 13.76
N ASN A 504 -16.81 44.62 13.98
CA ASN A 504 -17.35 43.70 12.98
C ASN A 504 -16.29 42.82 12.29
N GLU A 505 -15.09 42.68 12.89
CA GLU A 505 -14.05 41.80 12.40
C GLU A 505 -14.37 40.36 12.84
N ARG A 506 -14.03 39.35 12.02
CA ARG A 506 -14.12 37.94 12.42
C ARG A 506 -12.77 37.49 12.95
N THR A 507 -12.75 36.63 13.97
CA THR A 507 -11.51 35.97 14.43
C THR A 507 -10.82 35.31 13.22
N PRO A 508 -9.55 35.63 12.95
CA PRO A 508 -8.91 35.24 11.69
C PRO A 508 -8.59 33.73 11.69
N VAL A 509 -9.31 32.98 10.86
CA VAL A 509 -8.93 31.65 10.38
C VAL A 509 -8.22 31.83 9.04
N PRO A 510 -7.09 31.18 8.78
CA PRO A 510 -6.44 31.26 7.47
C PRO A 510 -7.36 30.78 6.37
N PHE A 511 -7.50 31.54 5.28
CA PHE A 511 -8.37 31.18 4.16
C PHE A 511 -7.96 29.84 3.54
N ALA A 512 -6.66 29.56 3.46
CA ALA A 512 -6.14 28.30 2.91
C ALA A 512 -6.48 27.07 3.77
N LYS A 513 -6.90 27.26 5.03
CA LYS A 513 -7.33 26.18 5.93
C LYS A 513 -8.81 25.79 5.74
N LYS A 514 -9.61 26.61 5.06
CA LYS A 514 -11.03 26.33 4.84
C LYS A 514 -11.23 25.05 4.03
N TYR A 515 -12.35 24.38 4.27
CA TYR A 515 -12.70 23.17 3.52
C TYR A 515 -13.32 23.51 2.17
N PHE A 516 -13.04 22.65 1.19
CA PHE A 516 -13.63 22.66 -0.14
C PHE A 516 -13.84 21.23 -0.62
N LEU A 517 -14.96 20.95 -1.29
CA LEU A 517 -15.23 19.68 -1.96
C LEU A 517 -15.49 19.85 -3.46
N GLY A 518 -15.49 18.72 -4.16
CA GLY A 518 -15.59 18.64 -5.62
C GLY A 518 -14.24 18.38 -6.26
N GLY A 519 -14.25 17.74 -7.43
CA GLY A 519 -13.06 17.32 -8.16
C GLY A 519 -12.80 15.81 -8.11
N ALA A 520 -11.64 15.41 -8.64
CA ALA A 520 -11.27 14.02 -8.90
C ALA A 520 -11.13 13.16 -7.62
N THR A 521 -10.86 13.78 -6.47
CA THR A 521 -10.49 13.11 -5.21
C THR A 521 -11.57 13.21 -4.12
N SER A 522 -12.68 13.91 -4.39
CA SER A 522 -13.79 14.06 -3.44
C SER A 522 -15.13 13.71 -4.08
N ILE A 523 -15.80 14.66 -4.75
CA ILE A 523 -17.10 14.44 -5.39
C ILE A 523 -16.95 14.62 -6.90
N ARG A 524 -16.77 13.49 -7.61
CA ARG A 524 -16.31 13.43 -9.01
C ARG A 524 -17.31 13.91 -10.07
N GLY A 525 -18.56 14.18 -9.68
CA GLY A 525 -19.54 14.84 -10.55
C GLY A 525 -19.36 16.36 -10.61
N TRP A 526 -18.62 16.93 -9.66
CA TRP A 526 -18.45 18.37 -9.47
C TRP A 526 -17.01 18.76 -9.76
N GLY A 527 -16.82 19.99 -10.22
CA GLY A 527 -15.50 20.57 -10.46
C GLY A 527 -14.79 20.82 -9.13
N ARG A 528 -13.48 21.03 -9.21
CA ARG A 528 -12.69 21.35 -8.02
C ARG A 528 -13.31 22.55 -7.29
N TYR A 529 -13.62 22.34 -6.01
CA TYR A 529 -14.18 23.33 -5.06
C TYR A 529 -15.62 23.77 -5.32
N GLU A 530 -16.32 23.21 -6.32
CA GLU A 530 -17.72 23.57 -6.64
C GLU A 530 -18.73 23.11 -5.58
N VAL A 531 -18.36 22.16 -4.71
CA VAL A 531 -19.17 21.80 -3.54
C VAL A 531 -18.60 22.53 -2.33
N SER A 532 -18.96 23.81 -2.22
CA SER A 532 -18.59 24.66 -1.10
C SER A 532 -19.58 25.82 -0.93
N PRO A 533 -19.56 26.55 0.20
CA PRO A 533 -20.26 27.81 0.31
C PRO A 533 -19.84 28.73 -0.83
N LEU A 534 -20.83 29.33 -1.46
CA LEU A 534 -20.65 30.24 -2.58
C LEU A 534 -20.91 31.67 -2.10
N SER A 535 -20.15 32.63 -2.61
CA SER A 535 -20.52 34.04 -2.50
C SER A 535 -21.81 34.32 -3.27
N GLY A 536 -22.40 35.52 -3.11
CA GLY A 536 -23.57 35.96 -3.89
C GLY A 536 -23.36 35.97 -5.42
N SER A 537 -22.11 35.80 -5.88
CA SER A 537 -21.73 35.67 -7.29
C SER A 537 -21.48 34.22 -7.74
N GLY A 538 -21.74 33.22 -6.90
CA GLY A 538 -21.50 31.81 -7.23
C GLY A 538 -20.04 31.36 -7.11
N LEU A 539 -19.16 32.12 -6.45
CA LEU A 539 -17.74 31.77 -6.31
C LEU A 539 -17.48 30.93 -5.05
N PRO A 540 -16.71 29.82 -5.14
CA PRO A 540 -16.28 29.03 -3.98
C PRO A 540 -15.47 29.85 -2.97
N ILE A 541 -16.00 30.02 -1.76
CA ILE A 541 -15.31 30.73 -0.66
C ILE A 541 -14.91 29.81 0.50
N GLY A 542 -15.26 28.53 0.40
CA GLY A 542 -14.94 27.51 1.38
C GLY A 542 -15.71 27.69 2.68
N GLY A 543 -15.59 26.71 3.57
CA GLY A 543 -16.32 26.73 4.83
C GLY A 543 -15.55 26.14 6.00
N ASN A 544 -16.16 26.27 7.17
CA ASN A 544 -15.60 25.88 8.45
C ASN A 544 -16.13 24.52 8.92
N SER A 545 -17.11 23.93 8.25
CA SER A 545 -17.54 22.56 8.52
C SER A 545 -17.63 21.77 7.22
N LEU A 546 -17.30 20.48 7.28
CA LEU A 546 -17.23 19.58 6.16
C LEU A 546 -17.80 18.22 6.55
N PHE A 547 -18.55 17.60 5.65
CA PHE A 547 -18.90 16.19 5.71
C PHE A 547 -18.89 15.62 4.29
N ALA A 548 -18.20 14.51 4.08
CA ALA A 548 -18.20 13.79 2.82
C ALA A 548 -18.22 12.29 3.06
N VAL A 549 -18.87 11.57 2.16
CA VAL A 549 -18.96 10.11 2.11
C VAL A 549 -18.76 9.66 0.67
N SER A 550 -18.04 8.57 0.47
CA SER A 550 -17.88 7.94 -0.84
C SER A 550 -17.99 6.43 -0.69
N ALA A 551 -18.67 5.77 -1.62
CA ALA A 551 -18.73 4.33 -1.75
C ALA A 551 -18.33 3.94 -3.18
N GLU A 552 -17.36 3.05 -3.30
CA GLU A 552 -16.82 2.55 -4.56
C GLU A 552 -16.90 1.03 -4.61
N MET A 553 -17.56 0.50 -5.64
CA MET A 553 -17.51 -0.90 -5.98
C MET A 553 -16.41 -1.10 -7.04
N ARG A 554 -15.30 -1.71 -6.63
CA ARG A 554 -14.10 -1.92 -7.43
C ARG A 554 -14.03 -3.36 -7.89
N THR A 555 -13.79 -3.59 -9.18
CA THR A 555 -13.65 -4.94 -9.73
C THR A 555 -12.42 -5.07 -10.61
N VAL A 556 -11.75 -6.23 -10.55
CA VAL A 556 -10.74 -6.59 -11.55
C VAL A 556 -11.46 -7.18 -12.77
N LEU A 557 -11.34 -6.51 -13.92
CA LEU A 557 -12.00 -6.95 -15.15
C LEU A 557 -11.13 -7.99 -15.87
N ARG A 558 -9.90 -7.61 -16.25
CA ARG A 558 -8.96 -8.49 -16.95
C ARG A 558 -7.53 -7.98 -16.83
N GLY A 559 -6.61 -8.84 -16.36
CA GLY A 559 -5.21 -8.46 -16.18
C GLY A 559 -5.09 -7.22 -15.30
N ASN A 560 -4.45 -6.17 -15.80
CA ASN A 560 -4.25 -4.91 -15.06
C ASN A 560 -5.40 -3.91 -15.23
N LEU A 561 -6.48 -4.28 -15.93
CA LEU A 561 -7.66 -3.43 -16.11
C LEU A 561 -8.68 -3.72 -15.02
N GLY A 562 -9.05 -2.69 -14.27
CA GLY A 562 -10.12 -2.67 -13.28
C GLY A 562 -11.23 -1.69 -13.66
N GLY A 563 -12.42 -1.97 -13.14
CA GLY A 563 -13.60 -1.11 -13.23
C GLY A 563 -14.01 -0.61 -11.85
N VAL A 564 -14.60 0.57 -11.81
CA VAL A 564 -15.12 1.19 -10.58
C VAL A 564 -16.53 1.70 -10.88
N LEU A 565 -17.45 1.48 -9.96
CA LEU A 565 -18.71 2.23 -9.87
C LEU A 565 -18.70 2.97 -8.55
N PHE A 566 -19.04 4.25 -8.55
CA PHE A 566 -18.97 5.07 -7.35
C PHE A 566 -20.24 5.88 -7.09
N VAL A 567 -20.45 6.17 -5.81
CA VAL A 567 -21.41 7.15 -5.29
C VAL A 567 -20.65 8.03 -4.32
N ASP A 568 -20.58 9.32 -4.62
CA ASP A 568 -19.98 10.35 -3.78
C ASP A 568 -21.10 11.25 -3.22
N GLY A 569 -20.97 11.68 -1.98
CA GLY A 569 -21.90 12.58 -1.32
C GLY A 569 -21.17 13.49 -0.34
N GLY A 570 -21.56 14.75 -0.23
CA GLY A 570 -20.94 15.63 0.75
C GLY A 570 -21.34 17.08 0.60
N ASN A 571 -21.00 17.88 1.59
CA ASN A 571 -21.14 19.33 1.54
C ASN A 571 -20.15 20.01 2.49
N VAL A 572 -20.02 21.32 2.30
CA VAL A 572 -19.24 22.21 3.16
C VAL A 572 -20.14 23.38 3.56
N TRP A 573 -20.01 23.82 4.81
CA TRP A 573 -20.83 24.89 5.39
C TRP A 573 -19.98 26.02 5.94
N THR A 574 -20.50 27.25 5.85
CA THR A 574 -19.81 28.48 6.26
C THR A 574 -19.48 28.49 7.75
N ASP A 575 -20.39 28.02 8.60
CA ASP A 575 -20.28 28.13 10.05
C ASP A 575 -19.72 26.86 10.69
N SER A 576 -19.15 26.99 11.88
CA SER A 576 -18.69 25.85 12.66
C SER A 576 -19.88 25.02 13.17
N SER A 577 -19.71 23.70 13.28
CA SER A 577 -20.72 22.75 13.78
C SER A 577 -22.09 22.82 13.10
N SER A 578 -22.12 23.25 11.83
CA SER A 578 -23.36 23.49 11.06
C SER A 578 -23.70 22.38 10.07
N ILE A 579 -23.17 21.18 10.28
CA ILE A 579 -23.36 20.02 9.40
C ILE A 579 -24.86 19.70 9.29
N ASN A 580 -25.40 19.76 8.08
CA ASN A 580 -26.79 19.41 7.77
C ASN A 580 -26.85 18.31 6.71
N LEU A 581 -27.13 17.08 7.12
CA LEU A 581 -27.18 15.94 6.19
C LEU A 581 -28.31 16.03 5.14
N GLY A 582 -29.26 16.97 5.29
CA GLY A 582 -30.33 17.20 4.32
C GLY A 582 -29.92 17.98 3.07
N ASP A 583 -28.77 18.65 3.06
CA ASP A 583 -28.34 19.52 1.94
C ASP A 583 -27.15 19.00 1.13
N LEU A 584 -26.75 17.74 1.36
CA LEU A 584 -25.62 17.10 0.70
C LEU A 584 -25.72 17.15 -0.82
N ARG A 585 -24.60 17.34 -1.50
CA ARG A 585 -24.47 17.20 -2.95
C ARG A 585 -23.97 15.81 -3.30
N TYR A 586 -24.57 15.20 -4.31
CA TYR A 586 -24.30 13.82 -4.69
C TYR A 586 -23.81 13.73 -6.12
N ALA A 587 -22.93 12.76 -6.36
CA ALA A 587 -22.52 12.35 -7.68
C ALA A 587 -22.43 10.82 -7.79
N VAL A 588 -22.71 10.28 -8.98
CA VAL A 588 -22.57 8.85 -9.27
C VAL A 588 -21.86 8.66 -10.58
N GLY A 589 -21.11 7.57 -10.74
CA GLY A 589 -20.40 7.41 -12.00
C GLY A 589 -19.62 6.11 -12.15
N PRO A 590 -19.30 5.74 -13.39
CA PRO A 590 -18.32 4.71 -13.68
C PRO A 590 -16.89 5.29 -13.73
N GLY A 591 -15.93 4.40 -13.49
CA GLY A 591 -14.51 4.65 -13.63
C GLY A 591 -13.76 3.44 -14.18
N LEU A 592 -12.65 3.69 -14.86
CA LEU A 592 -11.69 2.70 -15.30
C LEU A 592 -10.35 2.94 -14.60
N ARG A 593 -9.68 1.84 -14.26
CA ARG A 593 -8.37 1.82 -13.63
C ARG A 593 -7.46 0.91 -14.45
N TYR A 594 -6.29 1.39 -14.85
CA TYR A 594 -5.30 0.55 -15.51
C TYR A 594 -3.98 0.64 -14.77
N GLN A 595 -3.56 -0.47 -14.15
CA GLN A 595 -2.29 -0.51 -13.43
C GLN A 595 -1.12 -0.60 -14.41
N THR A 596 -0.26 0.42 -14.40
CA THR A 596 0.99 0.43 -15.16
C THR A 596 2.19 0.32 -14.22
N PRO A 597 3.37 -0.07 -14.72
CA PRO A 597 4.60 -0.05 -13.93
C PRO A 597 4.95 1.32 -13.32
N ILE A 598 4.47 2.42 -13.92
CA ILE A 598 4.74 3.79 -13.49
C ILE A 598 3.60 4.42 -12.67
N GLY A 599 2.61 3.60 -12.27
CA GLY A 599 1.45 4.02 -11.47
C GLY A 599 0.10 3.77 -12.16
N PRO A 600 -1.02 3.94 -11.45
CA PRO A 600 -2.34 3.71 -12.01
C PRO A 600 -2.74 4.83 -12.99
N ILE A 601 -3.34 4.46 -14.11
CA ILE A 601 -4.13 5.38 -14.93
C ILE A 601 -5.57 5.33 -14.42
N ARG A 602 -6.15 6.49 -14.13
CA ARG A 602 -7.53 6.64 -13.65
C ARG A 602 -8.33 7.46 -14.65
N PHE A 603 -9.50 6.97 -15.00
CA PHE A 603 -10.48 7.70 -15.80
C PHE A 603 -11.83 7.57 -15.11
N ASP A 604 -12.44 8.67 -14.71
CA ASP A 604 -13.73 8.70 -13.99
C ASP A 604 -14.71 9.62 -14.70
N VAL A 605 -15.97 9.19 -14.81
CA VAL A 605 -17.06 10.01 -15.33
C VAL A 605 -18.10 10.16 -14.23
N GLY A 606 -18.19 11.33 -13.60
CA GLY A 606 -19.17 11.60 -12.54
C GLY A 606 -20.38 12.35 -13.06
N TRP A 607 -21.57 11.99 -12.58
CA TRP A 607 -22.84 12.62 -12.89
C TRP A 607 -23.47 13.22 -11.63
N GLN A 608 -23.90 14.48 -11.67
CA GLN A 608 -24.51 15.20 -10.56
C GLN A 608 -25.98 14.81 -10.41
N LEU A 609 -26.39 14.38 -9.22
CA LEU A 609 -27.79 14.01 -8.95
C LEU A 609 -28.64 15.22 -8.55
N ASN A 610 -28.06 16.16 -7.82
CA ASN A 610 -28.73 17.36 -7.32
C ASN A 610 -27.87 18.62 -7.54
N PRO A 611 -27.88 19.18 -8.77
CA PRO A 611 -27.07 20.34 -9.11
C PRO A 611 -27.45 21.59 -8.30
N ASN A 612 -26.51 22.52 -8.15
CA ASN A 612 -26.66 23.73 -7.35
C ASN A 612 -26.95 24.90 -8.29
N ALA A 613 -28.17 25.46 -8.21
CA ALA A 613 -28.58 26.57 -9.06
C ALA A 613 -27.79 27.87 -8.81
N LEU A 614 -27.13 27.98 -7.65
CA LEU A 614 -26.26 29.12 -7.30
C LEU A 614 -24.85 29.01 -7.89
N LEU A 615 -24.46 27.83 -8.40
CA LEU A 615 -23.20 27.68 -9.12
C LEU A 615 -23.37 28.30 -10.52
N LEU A 616 -22.44 29.16 -10.94
CA LEU A 616 -22.48 29.83 -12.24
C LEU A 616 -21.24 29.45 -13.06
N GLU A 617 -21.44 29.04 -14.31
CA GLU A 617 -20.36 28.76 -15.28
C GLU A 617 -20.60 29.66 -16.51
N ASN A 618 -19.84 30.75 -16.65
CA ASN A 618 -19.98 31.75 -17.73
C ASN A 618 -21.45 32.19 -18.00
N PRO A 619 -21.86 33.29 -17.36
CA PRO A 619 -23.21 33.65 -16.84
C PRO A 619 -24.40 32.67 -16.92
N ALA A 620 -24.19 31.36 -17.10
CA ALA A 620 -25.27 30.37 -17.16
C ALA A 620 -25.22 29.45 -15.95
N VAL A 621 -26.39 29.01 -15.47
CA VAL A 621 -26.48 27.80 -14.65
C VAL A 621 -25.80 26.68 -15.44
N PRO A 622 -24.82 25.96 -14.85
CA PRO A 622 -24.11 24.90 -15.55
C PRO A 622 -25.13 23.93 -16.15
N LYS A 623 -25.26 23.93 -17.48
CA LYS A 623 -26.12 22.96 -18.18
C LYS A 623 -25.54 21.55 -18.08
N ARG A 624 -24.24 21.45 -17.82
CA ARG A 624 -23.48 20.22 -17.82
C ARG A 624 -23.60 19.52 -16.47
N ARG A 625 -24.33 18.41 -16.45
CA ARG A 625 -24.53 17.55 -15.27
C ARG A 625 -23.46 16.50 -15.06
N TRP A 626 -22.41 16.45 -15.88
CA TRP A 626 -21.38 15.41 -15.81
C TRP A 626 -19.98 15.97 -15.92
N ARG A 627 -18.99 15.32 -15.30
CA ARG A 627 -17.57 15.66 -15.43
C ARG A 627 -16.72 14.43 -15.67
N VAL A 628 -15.57 14.66 -16.30
CA VAL A 628 -14.57 13.65 -16.60
C VAL A 628 -13.29 14.02 -15.89
N HIS A 629 -12.75 13.07 -15.14
CA HIS A 629 -11.47 13.18 -14.47
C HIS A 629 -10.52 12.14 -15.05
N PHE A 630 -9.30 12.58 -15.33
CA PHE A 630 -8.25 11.72 -15.85
C PHE A 630 -6.96 11.98 -15.08
N SER A 631 -6.25 10.92 -14.71
CA SER A 631 -4.92 11.04 -14.14
C SER A 631 -4.01 9.86 -14.51
N ILE A 632 -2.72 10.16 -14.71
CA ILE A 632 -1.64 9.20 -14.92
C ILE A 632 -0.60 9.37 -13.82
N GLY A 633 -0.14 8.25 -13.27
CA GLY A 633 0.82 8.21 -12.17
C GLY A 633 0.12 8.32 -10.82
N GLN A 634 0.89 8.35 -9.72
CA GLN A 634 0.29 8.49 -8.41
C GLN A 634 -0.39 9.87 -8.28
N ALA A 635 -1.72 9.86 -8.17
CA ALA A 635 -2.53 10.98 -7.72
C ALA A 635 -3.03 10.61 -6.32
N PHE A 636 -2.57 11.36 -5.32
CA PHE A 636 -2.95 11.15 -3.92
C PHE A 636 -4.36 11.66 -3.63
#